data_AF-A0A6A5SQB2-F1
#
_entry.id   AF-A0A6A5SQB2-F1
#
_cell.length_a   1.000
_cell.length_b   1.000
_cell.length_c   1.000
_cell.angle_alpha   90.00
_cell.angle_beta   90.00
_cell.angle_gamma   90.00
#
_symmetry.space_group_name_H-M   'P 1'
#
loop_
_entity.id
_entity.type
_entity.pdbx_description
1 polymer ?
#
loop_
_entity_poly.entity_id
_entity_poly.type
_entity_poly.pdbx_seq_one_letter_code
_entity_poly.pdbx_strand_id
1 'polypeptide(L)'
;MGYTFSIPDALTKVQSKLDQPLNVGRALGAMLYYIVPLISTLEELSDVFQALDVKQTRLFNKGVNKALPGVQWVVYPDRNVVVEIGESEDWTIWLRGQCEELGMREARDGKKVLEEMQISPSLNKPCYSALR
;
A
#
# COMPACT_ATOMS: atom_id res chain seq x y z
N MET A 1 22.36 -19.97 -0.74
CA MET A 1 21.19 -20.42 -1.52
C MET A 1 20.61 -19.18 -2.19
N GLY A 2 20.69 -19.09 -3.52
CA GLY A 2 20.13 -17.96 -4.27
C GLY A 2 18.64 -18.17 -4.44
N TYR A 3 17.83 -17.23 -3.94
CA TYR A 3 16.41 -17.19 -4.28
C TYR A 3 16.30 -16.68 -5.72
N THR A 4 15.90 -17.55 -6.65
CA THR A 4 15.46 -17.13 -7.98
C THR A 4 14.09 -16.50 -7.84
N PHE A 5 14.06 -15.16 -7.82
CA PHE A 5 12.81 -14.41 -7.93
C PHE A 5 12.34 -14.49 -9.38
N SER A 6 11.30 -15.27 -9.60
CA SER A 6 10.57 -15.35 -10.87
C SER A 6 9.38 -14.41 -10.76
N ILE A 7 9.32 -13.40 -11.65
CA ILE A 7 8.20 -12.47 -11.72
C ILE A 7 6.87 -13.25 -11.89
N PRO A 8 6.74 -14.25 -12.79
CA PRO A 8 5.52 -15.06 -12.92
C PRO A 8 5.02 -15.73 -11.64
N ASP A 9 5.92 -16.21 -10.77
CA ASP A 9 5.53 -16.82 -9.50
C ASP A 9 5.03 -15.79 -8.49
N ALA A 10 5.60 -14.58 -8.52
CA ALA A 10 5.10 -13.45 -7.75
C ALA A 10 3.71 -13.02 -8.26
N LEU A 11 3.52 -12.95 -9.59
CA LEU A 11 2.23 -12.65 -10.22
C LEU A 11 1.14 -13.64 -9.77
N THR A 12 1.43 -14.93 -9.88
CA THR A 12 0.49 -16.00 -9.49
C THR A 12 0.11 -15.89 -8.01
N LYS A 13 1.08 -15.57 -7.15
CA LYS A 13 0.84 -15.39 -5.71
C LYS A 13 -0.01 -14.14 -5.42
N VAL A 14 0.23 -13.03 -6.11
CA VAL A 14 -0.57 -11.81 -5.97
C VAL A 14 -2.01 -12.06 -6.40
N GLN A 15 -2.20 -12.68 -7.57
CA GLN A 15 -3.52 -13.05 -8.10
C GLN A 15 -4.28 -13.98 -7.14
N SER A 16 -3.60 -14.97 -6.56
CA SER A 16 -4.21 -15.91 -5.60
C SER A 16 -4.68 -15.27 -4.29
N LYS A 17 -4.31 -14.00 -4.02
CA LYS A 17 -4.60 -13.28 -2.77
C LYS A 17 -5.44 -12.02 -2.97
N LEU A 18 -6.06 -11.84 -4.14
CA LEU A 18 -6.91 -10.67 -4.42
C LEU A 18 -8.20 -10.63 -3.56
N ASP A 19 -8.55 -11.74 -2.92
CA ASP A 19 -9.57 -11.80 -1.86
C ASP A 19 -9.17 -10.97 -0.61
N GLN A 20 -7.88 -10.64 -0.47
CA GLN A 20 -7.31 -9.87 0.64
C GLN A 20 -6.58 -8.62 0.15
N PRO A 21 -7.28 -7.68 -0.50
CA PRO A 21 -6.66 -6.53 -1.18
C PRO A 21 -5.83 -5.66 -0.22
N LEU A 22 -6.24 -5.54 1.04
CA LEU A 22 -5.48 -4.81 2.07
C LEU A 22 -4.11 -5.43 2.34
N ASN A 23 -4.04 -6.77 2.47
CA ASN A 23 -2.79 -7.47 2.76
C ASN A 23 -1.85 -7.44 1.55
N VAL A 24 -2.41 -7.61 0.35
CA VAL A 24 -1.69 -7.49 -0.91
C VAL A 24 -1.10 -6.09 -1.06
N GLY A 25 -1.90 -5.05 -0.82
CA GLY A 25 -1.44 -3.66 -0.83
C GLY A 25 -0.31 -3.40 0.16
N ARG A 26 -0.40 -3.92 1.41
CA ARG A 26 0.69 -3.77 2.40
C ARG A 26 1.99 -4.43 1.95
N ALA A 27 1.90 -5.65 1.42
CA ALA A 27 3.07 -6.37 0.94
C ALA A 27 3.74 -5.64 -0.22
N LEU A 28 2.94 -5.18 -1.20
CA LEU A 28 3.44 -4.44 -2.36
C LEU A 28 3.98 -3.06 -1.98
N GLY A 29 3.29 -2.31 -1.12
CA GLY A 29 3.80 -1.02 -0.63
C GLY A 29 5.16 -1.17 0.07
N ALA A 30 5.35 -2.23 0.85
CA ALA A 30 6.65 -2.52 1.46
C ALA A 30 7.71 -2.88 0.41
N MET A 31 7.35 -3.70 -0.58
CA MET A 31 8.27 -4.06 -1.68
C MET A 31 8.68 -2.82 -2.50
N LEU A 32 7.73 -1.96 -2.87
CA LEU A 32 7.99 -0.74 -3.64
C LEU A 32 8.85 0.26 -2.86
N TYR A 33 8.69 0.32 -1.54
CA TYR A 33 9.51 1.18 -0.68
C TYR A 33 10.99 0.74 -0.66
N TYR A 34 11.26 -0.56 -0.65
CA TYR A 34 12.63 -1.09 -0.56
C TYR A 34 13.26 -1.42 -1.91
N ILE A 35 12.46 -1.60 -2.97
CA ILE A 35 12.89 -2.09 -4.28
C ILE A 35 12.25 -1.24 -5.38
N VAL A 36 12.82 -0.04 -5.59
CA VAL A 36 12.41 0.92 -6.64
C VAL A 36 12.37 0.34 -8.07
N PRO A 37 13.25 -0.59 -8.52
CA PRO A 37 13.17 -1.12 -9.89
C PRO A 37 11.99 -2.07 -10.17
N LEU A 38 11.02 -2.21 -9.25
CA LEU A 38 9.80 -3.00 -9.49
C LEU A 38 8.74 -2.27 -10.34
N ILE A 39 8.95 -1.02 -10.76
CA ILE A 39 7.97 -0.28 -11.57
C ILE A 39 7.64 -1.03 -12.88
N SER A 40 8.62 -1.64 -13.54
CA SER A 40 8.36 -2.44 -14.75
C SER A 40 7.50 -3.69 -14.49
N THR A 41 7.57 -4.26 -13.28
CA THR A 41 6.70 -5.38 -12.89
C THR A 41 5.28 -4.95 -12.54
N LEU A 42 5.07 -3.67 -12.26
CA LEU A 42 3.74 -3.12 -12.02
C LEU A 42 2.93 -3.01 -13.31
N GLU A 43 3.59 -2.72 -14.45
CA GLU A 43 2.92 -2.73 -15.76
C GLU A 43 2.34 -4.10 -16.08
N GLU A 44 3.12 -5.17 -15.85
CA GLU A 44 2.66 -6.56 -16.02
C GLU A 44 1.52 -6.94 -15.06
N LEU A 45 1.39 -6.20 -13.95
CA LEU A 45 0.31 -6.37 -12.97
C LEU A 45 -0.89 -5.45 -13.19
N SER A 46 -0.81 -4.53 -14.15
CA SER A 46 -1.84 -3.50 -14.35
C SER A 46 -3.21 -4.12 -14.58
N ASP A 47 -3.31 -5.16 -15.42
CA ASP A 47 -4.55 -5.89 -15.69
C ASP A 47 -5.17 -6.50 -14.43
N VAL A 48 -4.32 -7.00 -13.51
CA VAL A 48 -4.76 -7.59 -12.23
C VAL A 48 -5.37 -6.53 -11.33
N PHE A 49 -4.77 -5.34 -11.30
CA PHE A 49 -5.24 -4.23 -10.47
C PHE A 49 -6.42 -3.49 -11.06
N GLN A 50 -6.55 -3.45 -12.39
CA GLN A 50 -7.73 -2.92 -13.09
C GLN A 50 -8.97 -3.78 -12.86
N ALA A 51 -8.81 -5.07 -12.59
CA ALA A 51 -9.92 -5.98 -12.31
C ALA A 51 -10.54 -5.79 -10.89
N LEU A 52 -9.91 -5.01 -10.02
CA LEU A 52 -10.41 -4.76 -8.66
C LEU A 52 -11.61 -3.81 -8.67
N ASP A 53 -12.65 -4.15 -7.91
CA ASP A 53 -13.77 -3.24 -7.71
C ASP A 53 -13.38 -2.01 -6.86
N VAL A 54 -14.25 -1.00 -6.80
CA VAL A 54 -14.01 0.25 -6.05
C VAL A 54 -13.65 -0.01 -4.57
N LYS A 55 -14.31 -0.97 -3.92
CA LYS A 55 -14.08 -1.26 -2.50
C LYS A 55 -12.72 -1.95 -2.32
N GLN A 56 -12.40 -2.90 -3.20
CA GLN A 56 -11.12 -3.61 -3.22
C GLN A 56 -9.97 -2.63 -3.51
N THR A 57 -10.12 -1.73 -4.47
CA THR A 57 -9.13 -0.71 -4.80
C THR A 57 -8.85 0.23 -3.63
N ARG A 58 -9.88 0.69 -2.92
CA ARG A 58 -9.71 1.50 -1.70
C ARG A 58 -8.95 0.74 -0.61
N LEU A 59 -9.28 -0.54 -0.40
CA LEU A 59 -8.59 -1.39 0.57
C LEU A 59 -7.14 -1.65 0.17
N PHE A 60 -6.88 -1.85 -1.12
CA PHE A 60 -5.54 -2.00 -1.67
C PHE A 60 -4.69 -0.75 -1.43
N ASN A 61 -5.18 0.43 -1.83
CA ASN A 61 -4.52 1.71 -1.63
C ASN A 61 -4.23 1.98 -0.13
N LYS A 62 -5.19 1.65 0.74
CA LYS A 62 -5.00 1.68 2.19
C LYS A 62 -3.88 0.77 2.64
N GLY A 63 -3.79 -0.42 2.07
CA GLY A 63 -2.72 -1.36 2.35
C GLY A 63 -1.36 -0.79 1.97
N VAL A 64 -1.26 -0.25 0.76
CA VAL A 64 -0.04 0.40 0.25
C VAL A 64 0.40 1.53 1.18
N ASN A 65 -0.51 2.41 1.59
CA ASN A 65 -0.19 3.48 2.55
C ASN A 65 0.16 2.98 3.96
N LYS A 66 -0.41 1.87 4.42
CA LYS A 66 -0.10 1.25 5.72
C LYS A 66 1.28 0.59 5.77
N ALA A 67 1.92 0.39 4.62
CA ALA A 67 3.31 -0.04 4.57
C ALA A 67 4.29 1.12 4.82
N LEU A 68 3.82 2.37 4.67
CA LEU A 68 4.63 3.56 4.86
C LEU A 68 4.47 4.13 6.28
N PRO A 69 5.55 4.69 6.86
CA PRO A 69 5.41 5.52 8.05
C PRO A 69 4.70 6.82 7.68
N GLY A 70 3.78 7.28 8.54
CA GLY A 70 3.11 8.58 8.37
C GLY A 70 1.61 8.53 8.58
N VAL A 71 0.93 9.54 8.01
CA VAL A 71 -0.51 9.78 8.16
C VAL A 71 -1.32 8.64 7.58
N GLN A 72 -2.30 8.16 8.36
CA GLN A 72 -3.24 7.13 7.93
C GLN A 72 -4.63 7.76 7.81
N TRP A 73 -5.17 7.74 6.59
CA TRP A 73 -6.44 8.38 6.24
C TRP A 73 -7.60 7.41 6.48
N VAL A 74 -8.80 7.96 6.72
CA VAL A 74 -10.03 7.15 6.83
C VAL A 74 -10.53 6.73 5.44
N VAL A 75 -10.34 7.59 4.45
CA VAL A 75 -10.79 7.41 3.07
C VAL A 75 -9.60 7.37 2.13
N TYR A 76 -9.69 6.51 1.12
CA TYR A 76 -8.68 6.30 0.09
C TYR A 76 -9.31 6.43 -1.30
N PRO A 77 -8.51 6.77 -2.33
CA PRO A 77 -9.01 6.89 -3.71
C PRO A 77 -9.56 5.57 -4.24
N ASP A 78 -10.54 5.67 -5.12
CA ASP A 78 -11.12 4.56 -5.88
C ASP A 78 -10.36 4.19 -7.15
N ARG A 79 -9.33 4.97 -7.50
CA ARG A 79 -8.36 4.65 -8.54
C ARG A 79 -7.12 3.99 -7.95
N ASN A 80 -6.61 2.97 -8.61
CA ASN A 80 -5.51 2.17 -8.08
C ASN A 80 -4.17 2.89 -8.27
N VAL A 81 -3.43 3.12 -7.18
CA VAL A 81 -2.12 3.81 -7.23
C VAL A 81 -1.15 3.14 -8.20
N VAL A 82 -1.16 1.81 -8.29
CA VAL A 82 -0.23 1.09 -9.18
C VAL A 82 -0.54 1.36 -10.65
N VAL A 83 -1.81 1.53 -11.00
CA VAL A 83 -2.25 1.78 -12.38
C VAL A 83 -2.01 3.24 -12.78
N GLU A 84 -2.17 4.16 -11.84
CA GLU A 84 -2.19 5.60 -12.13
C GLU A 84 -0.82 6.27 -12.14
N ILE A 85 0.21 5.69 -11.50
CA ILE A 85 1.52 6.37 -11.36
C ILE A 85 2.34 6.41 -12.67
N GLY A 86 2.00 5.55 -13.63
CA GLY A 86 2.77 5.38 -14.86
C GLY A 86 4.26 5.10 -14.63
N GLU A 87 5.10 5.51 -15.57
CA GLU A 87 6.56 5.28 -15.55
C GLU A 87 7.35 6.31 -14.72
N SER A 88 6.76 7.46 -14.34
CA SER A 88 7.54 8.66 -14.00
C SER A 88 7.17 9.39 -12.70
N GLU A 89 6.11 9.00 -11.99
CA GLU A 89 5.72 9.65 -10.73
C GLU A 89 6.05 8.81 -9.49
N ASP A 90 6.49 9.48 -8.42
CA ASP A 90 6.63 8.88 -7.11
C ASP A 90 5.23 8.53 -6.57
N TRP A 91 4.93 7.24 -6.56
CA TRP A 91 3.65 6.70 -6.11
C TRP A 91 3.25 7.14 -4.70
N THR A 92 4.22 7.43 -3.84
CA THR A 92 3.95 7.92 -2.48
C THR A 92 3.39 9.34 -2.51
N ILE A 93 3.88 10.19 -3.42
CA ILE A 93 3.41 11.56 -3.62
C ILE A 93 2.00 11.52 -4.20
N TRP A 94 1.78 10.72 -5.24
CA TRP A 94 0.46 10.57 -5.86
C TRP A 94 -0.59 10.13 -4.84
N LEU A 95 -0.32 9.03 -4.12
CA LEU A 95 -1.27 8.47 -3.17
C LEU A 95 -1.56 9.44 -2.02
N ARG A 96 -0.54 10.16 -1.53
CA ARG A 96 -0.71 11.19 -0.52
C ARG A 96 -1.61 12.32 -1.01
N GLY A 97 -1.34 12.87 -2.19
CA GLY A 97 -2.13 13.97 -2.77
C GLY A 97 -3.60 13.59 -2.96
N GLN A 98 -3.87 12.38 -3.45
CA GLN A 98 -5.25 11.89 -3.58
C GLN A 98 -5.95 11.72 -2.22
N CYS A 99 -5.25 11.21 -1.21
CA CYS A 99 -5.82 11.08 0.13
C CYS A 99 -6.06 12.42 0.81
N GLU A 100 -5.16 13.40 0.61
CA GLU A 100 -5.31 14.77 1.14
C GLU A 100 -6.53 15.46 0.51
N GLU A 101 -6.70 15.37 -0.80
CA GLU A 101 -7.86 15.96 -1.49
C GLU A 101 -9.17 15.37 -0.96
N LEU A 102 -9.25 14.05 -0.84
CA LEU A 102 -10.43 13.37 -0.29
C LEU A 102 -10.65 13.72 1.18
N GLY A 103 -9.59 13.73 1.99
CA GLY A 103 -9.65 14.14 3.38
C GLY A 103 -10.19 15.56 3.54
N MET A 104 -9.76 16.51 2.72
CA MET A 104 -10.29 17.88 2.75
C MET A 104 -11.78 17.96 2.40
N ARG A 105 -12.26 17.12 1.48
CA ARG A 105 -13.70 17.03 1.16
C ARG A 105 -14.48 16.46 2.35
N GLU A 106 -14.03 15.36 2.93
CA GLU A 106 -14.68 14.73 4.10
C GLU A 106 -14.65 15.65 5.34
N ALA A 107 -13.58 16.42 5.53
CA ALA A 107 -13.47 17.41 6.60
C ALA A 107 -14.50 18.54 6.46
N ARG A 108 -14.76 19.00 5.22
CA ARG A 108 -15.81 20.01 4.94
C ARG A 108 -17.19 19.49 5.31
N ASP A 109 -17.41 18.18 5.18
CA ASP A 109 -18.65 17.51 5.60
C ASP A 109 -18.70 17.22 7.11
N GLY A 110 -17.70 17.65 7.89
CA GLY A 110 -17.62 17.42 9.33
C GLY A 110 -17.31 15.96 9.73
N LYS A 111 -16.81 15.15 8.80
CA LYS A 111 -16.48 13.74 9.05
C LYS A 111 -15.04 13.58 9.55
N LYS A 112 -14.76 12.42 10.16
CA LYS A 112 -13.41 12.05 10.61
C LYS A 112 -12.54 11.70 9.41
N VAL A 113 -11.34 12.29 9.35
CA VAL A 113 -10.44 12.17 8.18
C VAL A 113 -9.18 11.36 8.41
N LEU A 114 -8.70 11.28 9.66
CA LEU A 114 -7.53 10.49 10.04
C LEU A 114 -7.92 9.30 10.93
N GLU A 115 -7.26 8.16 10.72
CA GLU A 115 -7.34 7.04 11.67
C GLU A 115 -6.64 7.45 12.96
N GLU A 116 -7.16 6.99 14.10
CA GLU A 116 -6.42 7.06 15.35
C GLU A 116 -5.19 6.16 15.22
N MET A 117 -3.99 6.74 15.34
CA MET A 117 -2.76 5.97 15.38
C MET A 117 -2.78 5.08 16.62
N GLN A 118 -3.15 3.80 16.45
CA GLN A 118 -2.83 2.80 17.44
C GLN A 118 -1.32 2.60 17.42
N ILE A 119 -0.63 3.23 18.37
CA ILE A 119 0.76 2.90 18.68
C ILE A 119 0.75 1.42 19.11
N SER A 120 1.18 0.52 18.22
CA SER A 120 1.28 -0.89 18.57
C SER A 120 2.28 -1.03 19.74
N PRO A 121 1.91 -1.68 20.86
CA PRO A 121 2.82 -1.87 21.99
C PRO A 121 4.09 -2.68 21.65
N SER A 122 4.16 -3.30 20.47
CA SER A 122 5.25 -4.19 20.05
C SER A 122 6.58 -3.51 19.75
N LEU A 123 6.65 -2.17 19.70
CA LEU A 123 7.91 -1.43 19.55
C LEU A 123 8.64 -1.14 20.87
N ASN A 124 8.09 -1.56 22.01
CA ASN A 124 8.66 -1.33 23.34
C ASN A 124 9.27 -2.61 23.95
N LYS A 125 9.98 -3.41 23.15
CA LYS A 125 10.91 -4.41 23.72
C LYS A 125 12.29 -3.75 23.86
N PRO A 126 12.71 -3.34 25.06
CA PRO A 126 14.13 -3.05 25.27
C PRO A 126 14.91 -4.34 25.02
N CYS A 127 15.72 -4.34 23.96
CA CYS A 127 16.76 -5.34 23.72
C CYS A 127 17.86 -5.16 24.77
N TYR A 128 17.60 -5.55 26.01
CA TYR A 128 18.63 -5.70 27.03
C TYR A 128 18.30 -6.89 27.92
N SER A 129 18.82 -8.05 27.54
CA SER A 129 19.23 -9.12 28.46
C SER A 129 19.88 -10.26 27.68
N ALA A 130 21.14 -10.07 27.34
CA ALA A 130 22.06 -11.16 27.02
C ALA A 130 23.45 -10.81 27.57
N LEU A 131 23.52 -10.60 28.88
CA LEU A 131 24.75 -10.67 29.68
C LEU A 131 24.37 -11.26 31.03
N ARG A 132 24.43 -12.59 31.12
CA ARG A 132 24.80 -13.37 32.31
C ARG A 132 25.04 -14.81 31.89
#